data_AF-A0A7S1F8F5-F1
#
_entry.id   AF-A0A7S1F8F5-F1
#
_cell.length_a   1.000
_cell.length_b   1.000
_cell.length_c   1.000
_cell.angle_alpha   90.00
_cell.angle_beta   90.00
_cell.angle_gamma   90.00
#
_symmetry.space_group_name_H-M   'P 1'
#
loop_
_entity.id
_entity.type
_entity.pdbx_description
1 polymer ?
#
loop_
_entity_poly.entity_id
_entity_poly.type
_entity_poly.pdbx_seq_one_letter_code
_entity_poly.pdbx_strand_id
1 'polypeptide(L)'
;MEMATAAEFDQGRQRHWWNCIPTCLGKIPCIRSRFDSLQLDNDPRNVSESVLSRHLGLLDPIIVAATLISTLSWAAAADIKPLDASDKWSWLNVMALVAMTIVTLLDLFCVAVLTQQMYYLGRLVSGGPFGLDIAMSLFGDKNFASLRHIAIASFFVSVPTFMLGTTPMVYQQICPLGEKRYLAIPTAFCMVAMTLVLLLIMKLQHKVFEEVALKMKIMKQEEKQIRDIGHQSQKSWLDSLSFV
;
A
#
# COMPACT_ATOMS: atom_id res chain seq x y z
N MET A 1 -0.24 4.91 -36.70
CA MET A 1 0.57 4.62 -35.50
C MET A 1 -0.42 4.25 -34.41
N GLU A 2 -0.85 3.00 -34.48
CA GLU A 2 -1.96 2.42 -33.71
C GLU A 2 -1.55 2.16 -32.27
N MET A 3 -2.34 2.65 -31.31
CA MET A 3 -2.32 2.18 -29.93
C MET A 3 -3.47 1.19 -29.74
N ALA A 4 -3.12 -0.09 -29.64
CA ALA A 4 -4.04 -1.17 -29.30
C ALA A 4 -4.24 -1.24 -27.77
N THR A 5 -5.49 -1.05 -27.35
CA THR A 5 -6.26 -1.80 -26.34
C THR A 5 -5.52 -2.49 -25.18
N ALA A 6 -5.71 -1.97 -23.96
CA ALA A 6 -5.35 -2.60 -22.68
C ALA A 6 -6.60 -3.10 -21.93
N ALA A 7 -7.35 -4.02 -22.54
CA ALA A 7 -8.53 -4.63 -21.92
C ALA A 7 -8.63 -6.13 -22.29
N GLU A 8 -7.64 -6.91 -21.88
CA GLU A 8 -7.70 -8.38 -21.83
C GLU A 8 -6.46 -8.89 -21.09
N PHE A 9 -6.50 -8.92 -19.76
CA PHE A 9 -5.52 -9.68 -18.99
C PHE A 9 -6.16 -10.22 -17.71
N ASP A 10 -7.17 -11.08 -17.91
CA ASP A 10 -7.47 -12.13 -16.96
C ASP A 10 -7.50 -13.47 -17.69
N GLN A 11 -7.00 -14.49 -17.00
CA GLN A 11 -7.02 -15.92 -17.34
C GLN A 11 -6.06 -16.44 -18.44
N GLY A 12 -4.93 -16.97 -17.97
CA GLY A 12 -4.42 -18.22 -18.56
C GLY A 12 -2.94 -18.31 -18.90
N ARG A 13 -2.03 -18.16 -17.92
CA ARG A 13 -0.74 -18.90 -17.83
C ARG A 13 0.22 -18.23 -16.82
N GLN A 14 0.18 -18.69 -15.56
CA GLN A 14 1.37 -18.67 -14.70
C GLN A 14 1.60 -20.02 -14.00
N ARG A 15 1.16 -21.11 -14.62
CA ARG A 15 1.74 -22.43 -14.41
C ARG A 15 2.86 -22.60 -15.45
N HIS A 16 4.13 -22.33 -15.12
CA HIS A 16 5.31 -23.03 -15.69
C HIS A 16 6.73 -22.54 -15.32
N TRP A 17 6.95 -21.57 -14.43
CA TRP A 17 8.32 -21.00 -14.22
C TRP A 17 9.05 -21.33 -12.91
N TRP A 18 8.57 -22.27 -12.09
CA TRP A 18 9.29 -22.70 -10.86
C TRP A 18 9.99 -24.06 -10.94
N ASN A 19 10.09 -24.65 -12.14
CA ASN A 19 10.96 -25.80 -12.35
C ASN A 19 12.30 -25.35 -12.91
N CYS A 20 13.37 -25.75 -12.22
CA CYS A 20 14.79 -25.68 -12.57
C CYS A 20 15.61 -24.52 -11.97
N ILE A 21 15.71 -24.49 -10.64
CA ILE A 21 17.01 -24.21 -10.00
C ILE A 21 17.57 -25.56 -9.51
N PRO A 22 18.57 -26.15 -10.18
CA PRO A 22 19.29 -27.30 -9.67
C PRO A 22 20.58 -26.82 -9.00
N THR A 23 20.65 -26.88 -7.66
CA THR A 23 21.96 -27.10 -7.03
C THR A 23 21.77 -27.93 -5.77
N CYS A 24 22.00 -29.22 -5.95
CA CYS A 24 22.17 -30.22 -4.90
C CYS A 24 23.38 -29.86 -4.05
N LEU A 25 23.22 -29.73 -2.73
CA LEU A 25 24.25 -30.07 -1.76
C LEU A 25 23.63 -30.17 -0.36
N GLY A 26 23.37 -31.41 0.08
CA GLY A 26 22.93 -31.71 1.44
C GLY A 26 21.78 -32.71 1.47
N LYS A 27 22.12 -34.00 1.58
CA LYS A 27 21.19 -35.12 1.79
C LYS A 27 20.22 -34.83 2.94
N ILE A 28 18.97 -34.54 2.61
CA ILE A 28 17.82 -34.73 3.49
C ILE A 28 16.89 -35.69 2.74
N PRO A 29 16.49 -36.83 3.32
CA PRO A 29 15.57 -37.74 2.67
C PRO A 29 14.27 -37.00 2.39
N CYS A 30 13.98 -36.82 1.09
CA CYS A 30 12.71 -36.33 0.59
C CYS A 30 11.62 -37.35 0.97
N ILE A 31 11.02 -37.13 2.15
CA ILE A 31 9.72 -37.69 2.50
C ILE A 31 8.75 -37.08 1.49
N ARG A 32 8.52 -37.82 0.40
CA ARG A 32 7.43 -37.58 -0.54
C ARG A 32 6.15 -37.82 0.24
N SER A 33 5.69 -36.77 0.91
CA SER A 33 4.53 -36.83 1.76
C SER A 33 3.32 -37.17 0.91
N ARG A 34 2.55 -38.12 1.42
CA ARG A 34 1.35 -38.72 0.84
C ARG A 34 0.16 -37.74 0.92
N PHE A 35 0.37 -36.46 0.58
CA PHE A 35 -0.61 -35.37 0.68
C PHE A 35 -1.50 -35.19 -0.57
N ASP A 36 -1.17 -35.83 -1.70
CA ASP A 36 -1.95 -35.68 -2.95
C ASP A 36 -3.31 -36.41 -2.96
N SER A 37 -3.67 -37.17 -1.91
CA SER A 37 -4.94 -37.91 -1.84
C SER A 37 -5.91 -37.43 -0.76
N LEU A 38 -5.59 -36.32 -0.08
CA LEU A 38 -6.53 -35.59 0.78
C LEU A 38 -6.60 -34.16 0.23
N GLN A 39 -7.19 -34.01 -0.96
CA GLN A 39 -7.54 -32.70 -1.52
C GLN A 39 -8.56 -32.03 -0.60
N LEU A 40 -8.05 -31.34 0.41
CA LEU A 40 -8.72 -30.29 1.18
C LEU A 40 -9.05 -29.06 0.30
N ASP A 41 -8.73 -29.11 -0.99
CA ASP A 41 -9.11 -28.12 -2.01
C ASP A 41 -10.58 -28.25 -2.46
N ASN A 42 -11.25 -29.37 -2.15
CA ASN A 42 -12.64 -29.61 -2.54
C ASN A 42 -13.68 -29.25 -1.46
N ASP A 43 -13.26 -28.71 -0.31
CA ASP A 43 -14.23 -28.17 0.65
C ASP A 43 -14.65 -26.75 0.22
N PRO A 44 -15.92 -26.51 -0.19
CA PRO A 44 -16.40 -25.17 -0.56
C PRO A 44 -16.26 -24.14 0.57
N ARG A 45 -16.01 -24.57 1.82
CA ARG A 45 -15.68 -23.69 2.95
C ARG A 45 -14.23 -23.19 2.92
N ASN A 46 -13.33 -23.96 2.33
CA ASN A 46 -11.91 -23.59 2.13
C ASN A 46 -11.71 -22.65 0.92
N VAL A 47 -12.75 -22.50 0.08
CA VAL A 47 -12.79 -21.55 -1.07
C VAL A 47 -13.39 -20.19 -0.67
N SER A 48 -13.74 -19.98 0.60
CA SER A 48 -14.08 -18.65 1.07
C SER A 48 -12.82 -17.80 1.03
N GLU A 49 -12.80 -16.79 0.16
CA GLU A 49 -11.73 -15.79 0.10
C GLU A 49 -11.38 -15.36 1.52
N SER A 50 -10.19 -15.75 1.96
CA SER A 50 -9.75 -15.39 3.30
C SER A 50 -9.86 -13.88 3.45
N VAL A 51 -10.28 -13.40 4.63
CA VAL A 51 -10.30 -11.96 4.90
C VAL A 51 -8.93 -11.35 4.58
N LEU A 52 -7.85 -12.11 4.79
CA LEU A 52 -6.49 -11.73 4.45
C LEU A 52 -6.28 -11.44 2.96
N SER A 53 -6.73 -12.32 2.05
CA SER A 53 -6.56 -12.11 0.61
C SER A 53 -7.30 -10.88 0.11
N ARG A 54 -8.48 -10.57 0.67
CA ARG A 54 -9.19 -9.31 0.38
C ARG A 54 -8.41 -8.08 0.81
N HIS A 55 -7.76 -8.13 1.98
CA HIS A 55 -6.94 -7.01 2.45
C HIS A 55 -5.67 -6.84 1.63
N LEU A 56 -5.06 -7.94 1.18
CA LEU A 56 -3.88 -7.89 0.30
C LEU A 56 -4.24 -7.30 -1.06
N GLY A 57 -5.41 -7.64 -1.62
CA GLY A 57 -5.88 -7.05 -2.88
C GLY A 57 -6.13 -5.53 -2.80
N LEU A 58 -6.36 -4.96 -1.61
CA LEU A 58 -6.46 -3.51 -1.43
C LEU A 58 -5.10 -2.80 -1.47
N LEU A 59 -3.98 -3.51 -1.29
CA LEU A 59 -2.63 -2.95 -1.32
C LEU A 59 -2.08 -2.86 -2.75
N ASP A 60 -2.50 -3.75 -3.65
CA ASP A 60 -2.07 -3.77 -5.05
C ASP A 60 -2.22 -2.42 -5.77
N PRO A 61 -3.38 -1.72 -5.74
CA PRO A 61 -3.50 -0.42 -6.40
C PRO A 61 -2.59 0.65 -5.80
N ILE A 62 -2.26 0.57 -4.51
CA ILE A 62 -1.34 1.50 -3.84
C ILE A 62 0.08 1.28 -4.36
N ILE A 63 0.51 0.03 -4.50
CA ILE A 63 1.83 -0.32 -5.05
C ILE A 63 1.94 0.19 -6.50
N VAL A 64 0.91 -0.05 -7.32
CA VAL A 64 0.89 0.41 -8.72
C VAL A 64 0.90 1.94 -8.79
N ALA A 65 0.11 2.64 -7.98
CA ALA A 65 0.12 4.10 -7.94
C ALA A 65 1.47 4.66 -7.47
N ALA A 66 2.09 4.08 -6.44
CA ALA A 66 3.39 4.50 -5.92
C ALA A 66 4.51 4.31 -6.95
N THR A 67 4.52 3.19 -7.67
CA THR A 67 5.48 2.96 -8.77
C THR A 67 5.30 3.97 -9.91
N LEU A 68 4.07 4.32 -10.26
CA LEU A 68 3.79 5.34 -11.28
C LEU A 68 4.27 6.74 -10.86
N ILE A 69 3.99 7.18 -9.63
CA ILE A 69 4.46 8.49 -9.14
C ILE A 69 5.99 8.50 -9.01
N SER A 70 6.60 7.39 -8.57
CA SER A 70 8.05 7.25 -8.53
C SER A 70 8.70 7.38 -9.91
N THR A 71 8.11 6.80 -10.96
CA THR A 71 8.68 6.91 -12.32
C THR A 71 8.49 8.31 -12.90
N LEU A 72 7.33 8.94 -12.68
CA LEU A 72 7.06 10.31 -13.12
C LEU A 72 7.93 11.35 -12.41
N SER A 73 8.14 11.21 -11.10
CA SER A 73 9.02 12.10 -10.33
C SER A 73 10.47 11.98 -10.77
N TRP A 74 10.95 10.77 -11.06
CA TRP A 74 12.30 10.56 -11.58
C TRP A 74 12.49 11.15 -12.98
N ALA A 75 11.52 10.93 -13.88
CA ALA A 75 11.55 11.53 -15.22
C ALA A 75 11.53 13.06 -15.14
N ALA A 76 10.69 13.63 -14.28
CA ALA A 76 10.63 15.07 -14.06
C ALA A 76 11.94 15.63 -13.51
N ALA A 77 12.60 14.91 -12.58
CA ALA A 77 13.90 15.30 -12.05
C ALA A 77 15.00 15.32 -13.12
N ALA A 78 14.98 14.35 -14.06
CA ALA A 78 15.94 14.27 -15.16
C ALA A 78 15.77 15.39 -16.20
N ASP A 79 14.56 15.93 -16.35
CA ASP A 79 14.25 17.02 -17.29
C ASP A 79 14.64 18.41 -16.77
N ILE A 80 15.05 18.54 -15.50
CA ILE A 80 15.48 19.83 -14.93
C ILE A 80 16.85 20.19 -15.51
N LYS A 81 16.88 21.21 -16.37
CA LYS A 81 18.09 21.75 -17.01
C LYS A 81 18.43 23.16 -16.48
N PRO A 82 19.72 23.54 -16.46
CA PRO A 82 20.11 24.91 -16.15
C PRO A 82 19.55 25.88 -17.20
N LEU A 83 19.15 27.07 -16.75
CA LEU A 83 18.38 28.04 -17.54
C LEU A 83 19.23 28.77 -18.61
N ASP A 84 20.53 28.92 -18.36
CA ASP A 84 21.45 29.68 -19.21
C ASP A 84 22.76 28.93 -19.46
N ALA A 85 23.42 29.23 -20.58
CA ALA A 85 24.80 28.85 -20.89
C ALA A 85 25.84 29.36 -19.86
N SER A 86 25.42 30.22 -18.93
CA SER A 86 26.21 30.72 -17.80
C SER A 86 26.27 29.73 -16.61
N ASP A 87 25.67 28.55 -16.70
CA ASP A 87 25.75 27.47 -15.70
C ASP A 87 25.21 27.85 -14.29
N LYS A 88 24.40 28.91 -14.21
CA LYS A 88 23.81 29.39 -12.95
C LYS A 88 22.54 28.61 -12.62
N TRP A 89 22.59 27.85 -11.53
CA TRP A 89 21.45 27.13 -11.00
C TRP A 89 20.49 28.09 -10.29
N SER A 90 19.24 28.15 -10.76
CA SER A 90 18.17 28.85 -10.04
C SER A 90 17.80 28.07 -8.77
N TRP A 91 17.62 28.76 -7.65
CA TRP A 91 17.14 28.16 -6.40
C TRP A 91 15.82 27.40 -6.58
N LEU A 92 14.96 27.83 -7.52
CA LEU A 92 13.71 27.13 -7.84
C LEU A 92 13.95 25.74 -8.46
N ASN A 93 14.95 25.60 -9.34
CA ASN A 93 15.33 24.30 -9.91
C ASN A 93 15.85 23.37 -8.81
N VAL A 94 16.66 23.88 -7.89
CA VAL A 94 17.21 23.11 -6.78
C VAL A 94 16.09 22.63 -5.85
N MET A 95 15.14 23.51 -5.52
CA MET A 95 13.98 23.14 -4.69
C MET A 95 13.09 22.10 -5.38
N ALA A 96 12.85 22.24 -6.70
CA ALA A 96 12.12 21.26 -7.48
C ALA A 96 12.83 19.90 -7.49
N LEU A 97 14.14 19.89 -7.72
CA LEU A 97 14.96 18.67 -7.74
C LEU A 97 14.95 17.95 -6.39
N VAL A 98 15.12 18.69 -5.29
CA VAL A 98 15.08 18.14 -3.93
C VAL A 98 13.68 17.58 -3.62
N ALA A 99 12.61 18.31 -3.96
CA ALA A 99 11.25 17.84 -3.75
C ALA A 99 10.95 16.55 -4.53
N MET A 100 11.32 16.48 -5.81
CA MET A 100 11.15 15.27 -6.63
C MET A 100 11.95 14.09 -6.08
N THR A 101 13.19 14.33 -5.65
CA THR A 101 14.03 13.28 -5.06
C THR A 101 13.42 12.72 -3.78
N ILE A 102 12.90 13.58 -2.90
CA ILE A 102 12.21 13.15 -1.67
C ILE A 102 10.97 12.31 -2.01
N VAL A 103 10.17 12.74 -2.99
CA VAL A 103 8.99 11.99 -3.45
C VAL A 103 9.39 10.60 -3.93
N THR A 104 10.39 10.51 -4.82
CA THR A 104 10.88 9.22 -5.32
C THR A 104 11.36 8.31 -4.19
N LEU A 105 12.08 8.83 -3.19
CA LEU A 105 12.55 8.04 -2.05
C LEU A 105 11.39 7.53 -1.18
N LEU A 106 10.38 8.37 -0.92
CA LEU A 106 9.20 7.98 -0.12
C LEU A 106 8.35 6.91 -0.82
N ASP A 107 8.19 7.03 -2.15
CA ASP A 107 7.43 6.06 -2.94
C ASP A 107 8.20 4.74 -3.10
N LEU A 108 9.51 4.79 -3.33
CA LEU A 108 10.34 3.59 -3.41
C LEU A 108 10.38 2.85 -2.07
N PHE A 109 10.44 3.58 -0.95
CA PHE A 109 10.31 2.99 0.38
C PHE A 109 8.94 2.30 0.57
N CYS A 110 7.85 2.97 0.16
CA CYS A 110 6.50 2.38 0.24
C CYS A 110 6.41 1.08 -0.56
N VAL A 111 6.84 1.11 -1.83
CA VAL A 111 6.81 -0.06 -2.73
C VAL A 111 7.67 -1.19 -2.16
N ALA A 112 8.89 -0.90 -1.71
CA ALA A 112 9.79 -1.92 -1.17
C ALA A 112 9.17 -2.65 0.04
N VAL A 113 8.61 -1.89 1.00
CA VAL A 113 7.96 -2.47 2.18
C VAL A 113 6.73 -3.28 1.76
N LEU A 114 5.79 -2.70 1.00
CA LEU A 114 4.54 -3.37 0.65
C LEU A 114 4.78 -4.62 -0.21
N THR A 115 5.66 -4.56 -1.21
CA THR A 115 5.99 -5.72 -2.05
C THR A 115 6.63 -6.84 -1.23
N GLN A 116 7.55 -6.51 -0.31
CA GLN A 116 8.16 -7.52 0.57
C GLN A 116 7.11 -8.18 1.49
N GLN A 117 6.17 -7.39 2.03
CA GLN A 117 5.08 -7.92 2.84
C GLN A 117 4.16 -8.84 2.01
N MET A 118 3.75 -8.41 0.83
CA MET A 118 2.92 -9.19 -0.09
C MET A 118 3.59 -10.51 -0.48
N TYR A 119 4.90 -10.50 -0.73
CA TYR A 119 5.67 -11.71 -1.07
C TYR A 119 5.67 -12.73 0.07
N TYR A 120 5.98 -12.32 1.31
CA TYR A 120 6.00 -13.23 2.44
C TYR A 120 4.62 -13.80 2.75
N LEU A 121 3.59 -12.96 2.71
CA LEU A 121 2.23 -13.41 2.96
C LEU A 121 1.73 -14.34 1.86
N GLY A 122 1.95 -14.01 0.58
CA GLY A 122 1.59 -14.88 -0.53
C GLY A 122 2.25 -16.26 -0.46
N ARG A 123 3.51 -16.31 0.02
CA ARG A 123 4.24 -17.57 0.22
C ARG A 123 3.73 -18.39 1.41
N LEU A 124 3.29 -17.74 2.49
CA LEU A 124 2.72 -18.45 3.64
C LEU A 124 1.32 -18.99 3.33
N VAL A 125 0.50 -18.20 2.63
CA VAL A 125 -0.86 -18.59 2.24
C VAL A 125 -0.85 -19.80 1.28
N SER A 126 0.15 -19.92 0.41
CA SER A 126 0.28 -21.09 -0.47
C SER A 126 0.77 -22.38 0.22
N GLY A 127 1.13 -22.31 1.51
CA GLY A 127 1.56 -23.46 2.31
C GLY A 127 0.43 -24.36 2.83
N GLY A 128 -0.83 -24.09 2.46
CA GLY A 128 -2.01 -24.81 2.95
C GLY A 128 -2.58 -24.23 4.26
N PRO A 129 -3.45 -24.96 4.98
CA PRO A 129 -4.19 -24.43 6.13
C PRO A 129 -3.29 -23.97 7.28
N PHE A 130 -2.21 -24.72 7.55
CA PHE A 130 -1.23 -24.34 8.58
C PHE A 130 -0.46 -23.07 8.21
N GLY A 131 -0.17 -22.87 6.92
CA GLY A 131 0.49 -21.66 6.43
C GLY A 131 -0.40 -20.42 6.57
N LEU A 132 -1.72 -20.59 6.39
CA LEU A 132 -2.70 -19.53 6.58
C LEU A 132 -2.80 -19.05 8.03
N ASP A 133 -2.78 -19.96 9.01
CA ASP A 133 -2.76 -19.60 10.43
C ASP A 133 -1.51 -18.80 10.81
N ILE A 134 -0.35 -19.21 10.28
CA ILE A 134 0.91 -18.47 10.47
C ILE A 134 0.82 -17.09 9.80
N ALA A 135 0.31 -17.01 8.58
CA ALA A 135 0.13 -15.74 7.87
C ALA A 135 -0.76 -14.77 8.65
N MET A 136 -1.85 -15.26 9.26
CA MET A 136 -2.72 -14.46 10.12
C MET A 136 -1.99 -13.97 11.37
N SER A 137 -1.18 -14.83 12.01
CA SER A 137 -0.39 -14.44 13.18
C SER A 137 0.65 -13.36 12.84
N LEU A 138 1.33 -13.49 11.69
CA LEU A 138 2.33 -12.53 11.22
C LEU A 138 1.69 -11.19 10.80
N PHE A 139 0.54 -11.25 10.14
CA PHE A 139 -0.21 -10.05 9.75
C PHE A 139 -0.76 -9.27 10.95
N GLY A 140 -1.06 -9.98 12.04
CA GLY A 140 -1.51 -9.41 13.30
C GLY A 140 -0.39 -8.82 14.17
N ASP A 141 0.87 -9.05 13.84
CA ASP A 141 1.99 -8.50 14.60
C ASP A 141 2.03 -6.96 14.48
N LYS A 142 2.17 -6.30 15.62
CA LYS A 142 2.17 -4.84 15.75
C LYS A 142 3.30 -4.21 14.97
N ASN A 143 4.49 -4.85 14.96
CA ASN A 143 5.66 -4.33 14.24
C ASN A 143 5.38 -4.31 12.73
N PHE A 144 4.88 -5.43 12.20
CA PHE A 144 4.56 -5.56 10.78
C PHE A 144 3.44 -4.62 10.34
N ALA A 145 2.40 -4.50 11.16
CA ALA A 145 1.31 -3.54 10.94
C ALA A 145 1.82 -2.09 10.97
N SER A 146 2.70 -1.73 11.91
CA SER A 146 3.24 -0.36 12.01
C SER A 146 4.06 0.03 10.78
N LEU A 147 4.91 -0.86 10.27
CA LEU A 147 5.69 -0.62 9.04
C LEU A 147 4.78 -0.42 7.83
N ARG A 148 3.72 -1.21 7.72
CA ARG A 148 2.71 -1.04 6.66
C ARG A 148 2.02 0.31 6.75
N HIS A 149 1.63 0.74 7.96
CA HIS A 149 0.99 2.04 8.15
C HIS A 149 1.94 3.19 7.81
N ILE A 150 3.22 3.09 8.18
CA ILE A 150 4.24 4.08 7.83
C ILE A 150 4.45 4.15 6.32
N ALA A 151 4.53 3.01 5.62
CA ALA A 151 4.66 2.94 4.17
C ALA A 151 3.45 3.57 3.45
N ILE A 152 2.23 3.23 3.88
CA ILE A 152 1.01 3.82 3.30
C ILE A 152 0.95 5.33 3.60
N ALA A 153 1.33 5.75 4.82
CA ALA A 153 1.38 7.16 5.18
C ALA A 153 2.42 7.93 4.35
N SER A 154 3.59 7.34 4.07
CA SER A 154 4.62 7.98 3.24
C SER A 154 4.14 8.20 1.81
N PHE A 155 3.42 7.23 1.23
CA PHE A 155 2.77 7.38 -0.09
C PHE A 155 1.72 8.49 -0.09
N PHE A 156 0.87 8.57 0.93
CA PHE A 156 -0.11 9.65 0.99
C PHE A 156 0.55 11.04 1.12
N VAL A 157 1.68 11.15 1.82
CA VAL A 157 2.44 12.41 1.93
C VAL A 157 3.20 12.74 0.63
N SER A 158 3.60 11.75 -0.16
CA SER A 158 4.34 11.97 -1.40
C SER A 158 3.46 12.65 -2.47
N VAL A 159 2.17 12.33 -2.55
CA VAL A 159 1.22 12.91 -3.53
C VAL A 159 1.15 14.45 -3.49
N PRO A 160 0.86 15.13 -2.37
CA PRO A 160 0.86 16.59 -2.32
C PRO A 160 2.26 17.17 -2.48
N THR A 161 3.29 16.47 -1.99
CA THR A 161 4.70 16.90 -2.15
C THR A 161 5.11 16.91 -3.61
N PHE A 162 4.65 15.95 -4.40
CA PHE A 162 4.84 15.89 -5.85
C PHE A 162 4.20 17.09 -6.56
N MET A 163 2.98 17.46 -6.19
CA MET A 163 2.30 18.65 -6.74
C MET A 163 3.02 19.96 -6.36
N LEU A 164 3.56 20.04 -5.14
CA LEU A 164 4.39 21.18 -4.74
C LEU A 164 5.71 21.23 -5.53
N GLY A 165 6.34 20.08 -5.80
CA GLY A 165 7.58 20.00 -6.57
C GLY A 165 7.39 20.31 -8.06
N THR A 166 6.26 19.92 -8.65
CA THR A 166 5.95 20.22 -10.07
C THR A 166 5.65 21.71 -10.31
N THR A 167 5.15 22.43 -9.30
CA THR A 167 4.81 23.85 -9.42
C THR A 167 5.98 24.75 -9.86
N PRO A 168 7.16 24.76 -9.18
CA PRO A 168 8.31 25.53 -9.62
C PRO A 168 8.85 25.07 -10.97
N MET A 169 8.77 23.76 -11.26
CA MET A 169 9.21 23.20 -12.55
C MET A 169 8.37 23.77 -13.71
N VAL A 170 7.04 23.72 -13.61
CA VAL A 170 6.13 24.29 -14.61
C VAL A 170 6.30 25.80 -14.74
N TYR A 171 6.50 26.50 -13.60
CA TYR A 171 6.74 27.94 -13.61
C TYR A 171 7.98 28.31 -14.44
N GLN A 172 9.07 27.56 -14.28
CA GLN A 172 10.32 27.79 -15.01
C GLN A 172 10.22 27.39 -16.50
N GLN A 173 9.48 26.33 -16.82
CA GLN A 173 9.22 25.95 -18.22
C GLN A 173 8.43 27.02 -18.99
N ILE A 174 7.48 27.69 -18.35
CA ILE A 174 6.69 28.75 -18.99
C ILE A 174 7.47 30.06 -19.08
N CYS A 175 8.35 30.34 -18.11
CA CYS A 175 9.03 31.63 -17.97
C CYS A 175 10.56 31.51 -17.89
N PRO A 176 11.24 30.99 -18.92
CA PRO A 176 12.69 30.85 -18.88
C PRO A 176 13.43 32.21 -18.85
N LEU A 177 12.86 33.27 -19.44
CA LEU A 177 13.52 34.58 -19.59
C LEU A 177 12.69 35.77 -19.05
N GLY A 178 11.58 35.51 -18.35
CA GLY A 178 10.76 36.58 -17.77
C GLY A 178 9.69 37.20 -18.69
N GLU A 179 9.70 36.93 -19.99
CA GLU A 179 8.77 37.59 -20.94
C GLU A 179 7.30 37.18 -20.76
N LYS A 180 7.02 35.96 -20.29
CA LYS A 180 5.66 35.39 -20.16
C LYS A 180 5.16 35.26 -18.71
N ARG A 181 5.57 36.19 -17.82
CA ARG A 181 5.22 36.14 -16.39
C ARG A 181 3.71 36.15 -16.13
N TYR A 182 2.94 36.87 -16.93
CA TYR A 182 1.49 37.00 -16.76
C TYR A 182 0.75 35.67 -16.92
N LEU A 183 1.28 34.71 -17.69
CA LEU A 183 0.69 33.38 -17.88
C LEU A 183 1.16 32.37 -16.82
N ALA A 184 2.42 32.51 -16.35
CA ALA A 184 3.01 31.59 -15.37
C ALA A 184 2.39 31.73 -13.98
N ILE A 185 2.11 32.97 -13.54
CA ILE A 185 1.54 33.26 -12.21
C ILE A 185 0.18 32.58 -11.98
N PRO A 186 -0.84 32.75 -12.85
CA PRO A 186 -2.14 32.11 -12.63
C PRO A 186 -2.05 30.58 -12.71
N THR A 187 -1.17 30.05 -13.57
CA THR A 187 -0.94 28.60 -13.66
C THR A 187 -0.36 28.04 -12.36
N ALA A 188 0.67 28.68 -11.81
CA ALA A 188 1.26 28.27 -10.53
C ALA A 188 0.26 28.42 -9.37
N PHE A 189 -0.52 29.51 -9.36
CA PHE A 189 -1.57 29.70 -8.37
C PHE A 189 -2.64 28.59 -8.43
N CYS A 190 -3.07 28.20 -9.64
CA CYS A 190 -4.01 27.09 -9.83
C CYS A 190 -3.44 25.76 -9.31
N MET A 191 -2.16 25.47 -9.58
CA MET A 191 -1.49 24.26 -9.07
C MET A 191 -1.39 24.24 -7.54
N VAL A 192 -1.05 25.37 -6.91
CA VAL A 192 -1.01 25.50 -5.44
C VAL A 192 -2.41 25.35 -4.86
N ALA A 193 -3.42 25.99 -5.46
CA ALA A 193 -4.82 25.85 -5.02
C ALA A 193 -5.30 24.40 -5.10
N MET A 194 -5.01 23.69 -6.19
CA MET A 194 -5.31 22.26 -6.32
C MET A 194 -4.59 21.42 -5.26
N THR A 195 -3.34 21.76 -4.94
CA THR A 195 -2.60 21.09 -3.87
C THR A 195 -3.23 21.29 -2.50
N LEU A 196 -3.68 22.51 -2.19
CA LEU A 196 -4.42 22.80 -0.95
C LEU A 196 -5.72 22.03 -0.88
N VAL A 197 -6.47 21.94 -1.98
CA VAL A 197 -7.70 21.13 -2.06
C VAL A 197 -7.41 19.65 -1.79
N LEU A 198 -6.34 19.09 -2.37
CA LEU A 198 -5.94 17.71 -2.09
C LEU A 198 -5.58 17.50 -0.61
N LEU A 199 -4.82 18.43 -0.01
CA LEU A 199 -4.50 18.37 1.42
C LEU A 199 -5.75 18.44 2.31
N LEU A 200 -6.73 19.27 1.94
CA LEU A 200 -8.01 19.35 2.66
C LEU A 200 -8.80 18.03 2.55
N ILE A 201 -8.86 17.43 1.36
CA ILE A 201 -9.52 16.14 1.15
C ILE A 201 -8.84 15.07 2.01
N MET A 202 -7.52 15.02 2.01
CA MET A 202 -6.76 14.06 2.84
C MET A 202 -7.03 14.25 4.33
N LYS A 203 -7.06 15.50 4.81
CA LYS A 203 -7.38 15.82 6.21
C LYS A 203 -8.81 15.42 6.56
N LEU A 204 -9.76 15.66 5.66
CA LEU A 204 -11.16 15.28 5.85
C LEU A 204 -11.32 13.75 5.93
N GLN A 205 -10.71 13.03 4.99
CA GLN A 205 -10.72 11.56 4.98
C GLN A 205 -10.10 10.98 6.25
N HIS A 206 -9.01 11.57 6.74
CA HIS A 206 -8.39 11.15 7.99
C HIS A 206 -9.33 11.30 9.20
N LYS A 207 -10.02 12.45 9.30
CA LYS A 207 -11.00 12.67 10.39
C LYS A 207 -12.15 11.67 10.34
N VAL A 208 -12.72 11.43 9.16
CA VAL A 208 -13.81 10.45 8.99
C VAL A 208 -13.34 9.06 9.40
N PHE A 209 -12.10 8.69 9.04
CA PHE A 209 -11.53 7.41 9.43
C PHE A 209 -11.35 7.28 10.95
N GLU A 210 -10.86 8.32 11.63
CA GLU A 210 -10.71 8.33 13.09
C GLU A 210 -12.06 8.18 13.81
N GLU A 211 -13.10 8.86 13.34
CA GLU A 211 -14.45 8.75 13.90
C GLU A 211 -15.01 7.33 13.77
N VAL A 212 -14.85 6.72 12.59
CA VAL A 212 -15.28 5.34 12.35
C VAL A 212 -14.48 4.36 13.20
N ALA A 213 -13.16 4.55 13.31
CA ALA A 213 -12.30 3.71 14.13
C ALA A 213 -12.66 3.81 15.62
N LEU A 214 -13.04 4.99 16.12
CA LEU A 214 -13.52 5.18 17.49
C LEU A 214 -14.84 4.41 17.71
N LYS A 215 -15.81 4.55 16.80
CA LYS A 215 -17.11 3.85 16.89
C LYS A 215 -16.92 2.32 16.93
N MET A 216 -16.02 1.79 16.11
CA MET A 216 -15.70 0.35 16.13
C MET A 216 -15.10 -0.11 17.47
N LYS A 217 -14.26 0.71 18.11
CA LYS A 217 -13.71 0.39 19.44
C LYS A 217 -14.80 0.36 20.52
N ILE A 218 -15.73 1.32 20.47
CA ILE A 218 -16.87 1.38 21.40
C ILE A 218 -17.75 0.14 21.25
N MET A 219 -18.19 -0.18 20.03
CA MET A 219 -19.02 -1.37 19.76
C MET A 219 -18.33 -2.67 20.22
N LYS A 220 -17.01 -2.79 20.01
CA LYS A 220 -16.24 -3.96 20.47
C LYS A 220 -16.15 -4.04 22.00
N GLN A 221 -16.16 -2.91 22.69
CA GLN A 221 -16.17 -2.87 24.15
C GLN A 221 -17.55 -3.24 24.71
N GLU A 222 -18.63 -2.74 24.08
CA GLU A 222 -20.01 -3.11 24.44
C GLU A 222 -20.26 -4.62 24.24
N GLU A 223 -19.80 -5.20 23.13
CA GLU A 223 -19.95 -6.64 22.87
C GLU A 223 -19.24 -7.49 23.95
N LYS A 224 -18.03 -7.07 24.37
CA LYS A 224 -17.32 -7.75 25.46
C LYS A 224 -18.09 -7.67 26.77
N GLN A 225 -18.63 -6.51 27.11
CA GLN A 225 -19.41 -6.32 28.33
C GLN A 225 -20.68 -7.18 28.33
N ILE A 226 -21.40 -7.28 27.20
CA ILE A 226 -22.57 -8.15 27.06
C ILE A 226 -22.18 -9.63 27.26
N ARG A 227 -21.05 -10.05 26.69
CA ARG A 227 -20.53 -11.41 26.83
C ARG A 227 -20.18 -11.75 28.29
N ASP A 228 -19.58 -10.82 29.00
CA ASP A 228 -19.23 -10.98 30.42
C ASP A 228 -20.48 -11.08 31.31
N ILE A 229 -21.50 -10.24 31.05
CA ILE A 229 -22.80 -10.31 31.74
C ILE A 229 -23.48 -11.66 31.47
N GLY A 230 -23.45 -12.15 30.23
CA GLY A 230 -23.99 -13.45 29.85
C GLY A 230 -23.33 -14.60 30.61
N HIS A 231 -22.00 -14.61 30.70
CA HIS A 231 -21.26 -15.60 31.48
C HIS A 231 -21.53 -15.53 32.98
N GLN A 232 -21.68 -14.33 33.54
CA GLN A 232 -22.00 -14.16 34.96
C GLN A 232 -23.41 -14.66 35.28
N SER A 233 -24.39 -14.35 34.42
CA SER A 233 -25.77 -14.84 34.55
C SER A 233 -25.81 -16.38 34.50
N GLN A 234 -25.09 -17.00 33.56
CA GLN A 234 -25.04 -18.46 33.44
C GLN A 234 -24.40 -19.13 34.66
N LYS A 235 -23.34 -18.53 35.25
CA LYS A 235 -22.75 -19.02 36.50
C LYS A 235 -23.74 -18.95 37.66
N SER A 236 -24.43 -17.80 37.82
CA SER A 236 -25.45 -17.61 38.87
C SER A 236 -26.59 -18.63 38.79
N TRP A 237 -27.00 -19.01 37.57
CA TRP A 237 -28.00 -20.05 37.35
C TRP A 237 -27.49 -21.44 37.76
N LEU A 238 -26.25 -21.78 37.42
CA LEU A 238 -25.64 -23.07 37.80
C LEU A 238 -25.45 -23.19 39.31
N ASP A 239 -25.00 -22.12 39.97
CA ASP A 239 -24.84 -22.08 41.43
C ASP A 239 -26.19 -22.30 42.15
N SER A 240 -27.28 -21.73 41.60
CA SER A 240 -28.64 -21.90 42.15
C SER A 240 -29.16 -23.34 42.01
N LEU A 241 -28.79 -24.05 40.93
CA LEU A 241 -29.17 -25.45 40.71
C LEU A 241 -28.38 -26.42 41.59
N SER A 242 -27.17 -26.07 42.01
CA SER A 242 -26.32 -26.93 42.86
C SER A 242 -26.76 -27.02 44.33
N PHE A 243 -27.67 -26.14 44.76
CA PHE A 243 -28.17 -26.07 46.13
C PHE A 243 -29.43 -26.92 46.39
N VAL A 244 -30.02 -27.48 45.33
CA VAL A 244 -31.22 -28.32 45.37
C VAL A 244 -30.83 -29.78 45.23
#